data_AF-A0A520J9W1-F1
#
_entry.id   AF-A0A520J9W1-F1
#
_cell.length_a   1.000
_cell.length_b   1.000
_cell.length_c   1.000
_cell.angle_alpha   90.00
_cell.angle_beta   90.00
_cell.angle_gamma   90.00
#
_symmetry.space_group_name_H-M   'P 1'
#
loop_
_entity.id
_entity.type
_entity.pdbx_description
1 polymer ?
#
loop_
_entity_poly.entity_id
_entity_poly.type
_entity_poly.pdbx_seq_one_letter_code
_entity_poly.pdbx_strand_id
1 'polypeptide(L)'
;MASSTYRSSNDRGRARGIILALVVEGLVALLLLQLGTGVFTPPKPQRELKTFEVPPDVPSLTPKPTQPTRKPTKERTATTTTSPAPPPPVAPPPVVTPVRPKFIEMSRDEFAASDIGKIPSHQGEGDSEGKGKDSVAAYGPGEGPGGATLYNAEWYREPTHAELATYLPAGLQSGWGLIACKTIEDYHVENCRSLGESPPGSGLSRALRLAAWQFRVRPPRIGGK
;
A
#
# COMPACT_ATOMS: atom_id res chain seq x y z
N MET A 1 21.57 -8.04 54.82
CA MET A 1 22.52 -8.54 53.80
C MET A 1 22.10 -9.94 53.41
N ALA A 2 21.57 -10.13 52.20
CA ALA A 2 21.37 -11.45 51.60
C ALA A 2 21.45 -11.26 50.08
N SER A 3 22.64 -11.48 49.53
CA SER A 3 22.89 -11.40 48.10
C SER A 3 22.31 -12.66 47.44
N SER A 4 21.25 -12.49 46.66
CA SER A 4 20.69 -13.57 45.84
C SER A 4 21.64 -13.84 44.67
N THR A 5 22.48 -14.85 44.80
CA THR A 5 23.34 -15.36 43.73
C THR A 5 22.48 -16.14 42.74
N TYR A 6 22.25 -15.56 41.56
CA TYR A 6 21.61 -16.23 40.42
C TYR A 6 22.52 -17.37 39.94
N ARG A 7 22.15 -18.60 40.27
CA ARG A 7 22.87 -19.81 39.88
C ARG A 7 22.73 -19.99 38.36
N SER A 8 23.83 -19.81 37.62
CA SER A 8 23.93 -20.12 36.20
C SER A 8 23.79 -21.62 35.99
N SER A 9 22.55 -22.10 35.88
CA SER A 9 22.25 -23.43 35.39
C SER A 9 21.64 -23.28 34.00
N ASN A 10 22.50 -23.32 32.97
CA ASN A 10 22.26 -23.95 31.66
C ASN A 10 22.94 -23.19 30.49
N ASP A 11 24.26 -22.93 30.60
CA ASP A 11 25.05 -22.31 29.51
C ASP A 11 25.00 -23.12 28.20
N ARG A 12 24.83 -24.44 28.27
CA ARG A 12 24.63 -25.30 27.09
C ARG A 12 23.29 -25.07 26.37
N GLY A 13 22.22 -24.77 27.11
CA GLY A 13 20.94 -24.42 26.50
C GLY A 13 20.97 -23.05 25.82
N ARG A 14 21.63 -22.08 26.46
CA ARG A 14 21.83 -20.73 25.91
C ARG A 14 22.71 -20.76 24.65
N ALA A 15 23.81 -21.51 24.68
CA ALA A 15 24.69 -21.68 23.52
C ALA A 15 23.97 -22.34 22.33
N ARG A 16 23.14 -23.36 22.58
CA ARG A 16 22.33 -24.00 21.53
C ARG A 16 21.31 -23.05 20.91
N GLY A 17 20.65 -22.22 21.73
CA GLY A 17 19.72 -21.19 21.25
C GLY A 17 20.42 -20.15 20.36
N ILE A 18 21.60 -19.68 20.77
CA ILE A 18 22.38 -18.71 20.00
C ILE A 18 22.84 -19.31 18.66
N ILE A 19 23.34 -20.55 18.66
CA ILE A 19 23.76 -21.24 17.43
C ILE A 19 22.57 -21.40 16.48
N LEU A 20 21.42 -21.83 16.99
CA LEU A 20 20.21 -22.00 16.16
C LEU A 20 19.74 -20.67 15.58
N ALA A 21 19.75 -19.59 16.37
CA ALA A 21 19.42 -18.25 15.88
C ALA A 21 20.37 -17.79 14.76
N LEU A 22 21.69 -17.98 14.94
CA LEU A 22 22.68 -17.61 13.92
C LEU A 22 22.52 -18.43 12.62
N VAL A 23 22.16 -19.72 12.72
CA VAL A 23 21.89 -20.56 11.56
C VAL A 23 20.66 -20.07 10.80
N VAL A 24 19.57 -19.76 11.52
CA VAL A 24 18.34 -19.23 10.89
C VAL A 24 18.62 -17.90 10.21
N GLU A 25 19.32 -16.99 10.88
CA GLU A 25 19.66 -15.68 10.31
C GLU A 25 20.57 -15.81 9.07
N GLY A 26 21.55 -16.73 9.13
CA GLY A 26 22.42 -17.04 8.00
C GLY A 26 21.66 -17.60 6.78
N LEU A 27 20.67 -18.47 7.01
CA LEU A 27 19.81 -19.00 5.94
C LEU A 27 18.93 -17.92 5.32
N VAL A 28 18.37 -17.02 6.13
CA VAL A 28 17.59 -15.88 5.64
C VAL A 28 18.46 -14.93 4.81
N ALA A 29 19.66 -14.59 5.29
CA ALA A 29 20.61 -13.75 4.54
C ALA A 29 21.02 -14.38 3.21
N LEU A 30 21.25 -15.70 3.20
CA LEU A 30 21.61 -16.44 1.98
C LEU A 30 20.45 -16.47 0.97
N LEU A 31 19.20 -16.67 1.44
CA LEU A 31 18.02 -16.60 0.59
C LEU A 31 17.86 -15.20 -0.05
N LEU A 32 18.03 -14.14 0.74
CA LEU A 32 17.94 -12.77 0.24
C LEU A 32 19.04 -12.46 -0.80
N LEU A 33 20.25 -12.98 -0.61
CA LEU A 33 21.33 -12.87 -1.61
C LEU A 33 21.00 -13.62 -2.91
N GLN A 34 20.39 -14.79 -2.83
CA GLN A 34 19.96 -15.56 -4.00
C GLN A 34 18.86 -14.84 -4.79
N LEU A 35 17.93 -14.16 -4.10
CA LEU A 35 16.89 -13.35 -4.75
C LEU A 35 17.45 -12.05 -5.34
N GLY A 36 18.37 -11.38 -4.63
CA GLY A 36 18.95 -10.10 -5.03
C GLY A 36 19.97 -10.19 -6.16
N THR A 37 20.71 -11.29 -6.28
CA THR A 37 21.73 -11.49 -7.32
C THR A 37 21.17 -11.94 -8.66
N GLY A 38 19.86 -12.27 -8.75
CA GLY A 38 19.20 -12.58 -10.02
C GLY A 38 19.79 -13.80 -10.75
N VAL A 39 20.54 -14.67 -10.06
CA VAL A 39 21.19 -15.86 -10.64
C VAL A 39 20.16 -16.83 -11.25
N PHE A 40 18.89 -16.73 -10.83
CA PHE A 40 17.77 -17.53 -11.33
C PHE A 40 16.96 -16.86 -12.45
N THR A 41 17.39 -15.73 -13.01
CA THR A 41 16.72 -15.13 -14.17
C THR A 41 17.28 -15.72 -15.47
N PRO A 42 16.56 -16.59 -16.18
CA PRO A 42 17.00 -17.02 -17.50
C PRO A 42 17.09 -15.78 -18.42
N PRO A 43 18.13 -15.65 -19.26
CA PRO A 43 18.25 -14.52 -20.18
C PRO A 43 17.03 -14.51 -21.10
N LYS A 44 16.24 -13.43 -21.05
CA LYS A 44 15.11 -13.26 -21.96
C LYS A 44 15.65 -13.16 -23.39
N PRO A 45 15.18 -13.98 -24.35
CA PRO A 45 15.55 -13.80 -25.75
C PRO A 45 15.04 -12.43 -26.19
N GLN A 46 15.96 -11.51 -26.47
CA GLN A 46 15.64 -10.23 -27.09
C GLN A 46 15.08 -10.53 -28.49
N ARG A 47 13.79 -10.25 -28.69
CA ARG A 47 13.22 -10.19 -30.04
C ARG A 47 13.90 -9.03 -30.76
N GLU A 48 14.72 -9.36 -31.76
CA GLU A 48 15.25 -8.36 -32.69
C GLU A 48 14.08 -7.59 -33.33
N LEU A 49 14.10 -6.27 -33.20
CA LEU A 49 13.20 -5.41 -33.95
C LEU A 49 13.60 -5.46 -35.42
N LYS A 50 12.74 -6.02 -36.27
CA LYS A 50 12.84 -5.87 -37.71
C LYS A 50 12.05 -4.62 -38.12
N THR A 51 12.76 -3.55 -38.42
CA THR A 51 12.17 -2.36 -39.04
C THR A 51 12.19 -2.54 -40.55
N PHE A 52 11.05 -2.41 -41.20
CA PHE A 52 10.95 -2.32 -42.65
C PHE A 52 10.77 -0.86 -43.04
N GLU A 53 11.55 -0.43 -44.01
CA GLU A 53 11.52 0.92 -44.57
C GLU A 53 10.59 0.90 -45.78
N VAL A 54 9.57 1.76 -45.78
CA VAL A 54 8.58 1.86 -46.87
C VAL A 54 9.04 2.98 -47.81
N PRO A 55 9.37 2.68 -49.09
CA PRO A 55 9.73 3.72 -50.05
C PRO A 55 8.50 4.57 -50.41
N PRO A 56 8.64 5.91 -50.52
CA PRO A 56 7.58 6.73 -51.06
C PRO A 56 7.45 6.51 -52.56
N ASP A 57 6.24 6.17 -53.01
CA ASP A 57 5.86 6.18 -54.42
C ASP A 57 5.71 7.65 -54.86
N VAL A 58 6.76 8.21 -55.45
CA VAL A 58 6.72 9.52 -56.12
C VAL A 58 7.07 9.34 -57.60
N PRO A 59 6.12 9.52 -58.53
CA PRO A 59 6.46 9.62 -59.94
C PRO A 59 7.20 10.95 -60.15
N SER A 60 8.46 10.81 -60.54
CA SER A 60 9.38 11.88 -60.89
C SER A 60 8.88 12.73 -62.06
N LEU A 61 8.72 14.03 -61.86
CA LEU A 61 8.84 15.02 -62.94
C LEU A 61 9.61 16.23 -62.43
N THR A 62 10.87 16.33 -62.84
CA THR A 62 11.62 17.60 -62.84
C THR A 62 11.59 18.11 -64.28
N PRO A 63 11.43 19.42 -64.51
CA PRO A 63 12.56 20.15 -65.10
C PRO A 63 12.80 21.55 -64.52
N LYS A 64 14.01 22.04 -64.85
CA LYS A 64 14.83 23.12 -64.27
C LYS A 64 14.47 24.54 -64.82
N PRO A 65 15.23 25.64 -64.55
CA PRO A 65 14.77 26.84 -63.83
C PRO A 65 14.71 28.14 -64.67
N THR A 66 13.80 29.09 -64.34
CA THR A 66 13.86 30.47 -64.85
C THR A 66 13.36 31.48 -63.81
N GLN A 67 14.18 32.50 -63.53
CA GLN A 67 13.82 33.81 -62.93
C GLN A 67 14.10 34.89 -64.01
N PRO A 68 13.68 36.18 -63.91
CA PRO A 68 12.88 36.89 -62.89
C PRO A 68 11.84 37.89 -63.44
N THR A 69 10.80 38.27 -62.68
CA THR A 69 10.19 39.63 -62.75
C THR A 69 9.34 39.99 -61.52
N ARG A 70 9.09 41.29 -61.36
CA ARG A 70 8.90 42.10 -60.14
C ARG A 70 7.41 42.24 -59.70
N LYS A 71 7.19 42.14 -58.38
CA LYS A 71 6.18 42.72 -57.43
C LYS A 71 4.91 43.45 -57.97
N PRO A 72 3.76 43.39 -57.24
CA PRO A 72 3.57 44.32 -56.11
C PRO A 72 3.12 43.70 -54.78
N THR A 73 3.63 44.34 -53.74
CA THR A 73 3.19 44.46 -52.34
C THR A 73 1.77 44.02 -51.99
N LYS A 74 1.65 43.15 -50.99
CA LYS A 74 0.69 43.36 -49.90
C LYS A 74 1.39 43.15 -48.56
N GLU A 75 1.50 44.27 -47.88
CA GLU A 75 2.01 44.44 -46.54
C GLU A 75 1.04 43.79 -45.54
N ARG A 76 1.57 42.91 -44.69
CA ARG A 76 0.90 42.52 -43.46
C ARG A 76 1.96 42.29 -42.39
N THR A 77 2.28 43.42 -41.75
CA THR A 77 2.48 43.59 -40.32
C THR A 77 3.23 42.46 -39.62
N ALA A 78 4.50 42.75 -39.35
CA ALA A 78 5.27 42.09 -38.31
C ALA A 78 4.53 42.24 -36.97
N THR A 79 4.03 41.13 -36.43
CA THR A 79 3.80 41.04 -34.99
C THR A 79 5.13 40.63 -34.39
N THR A 80 5.89 41.62 -33.93
CA THR A 80 6.98 41.39 -32.98
C THR A 80 6.34 40.80 -31.73
N THR A 81 6.41 39.48 -31.57
CA THR A 81 6.09 38.86 -30.28
C THR A 81 7.15 39.32 -29.30
N THR A 82 6.84 40.36 -28.54
CA THR A 82 7.60 40.78 -27.37
C THR A 82 7.67 39.58 -26.43
N SER A 83 8.86 39.00 -26.31
CA SER A 83 9.17 38.02 -25.29
C SER A 83 8.90 38.66 -23.91
N PRO A 84 8.08 38.04 -23.05
CA PRO A 84 7.87 38.54 -21.69
C PRO A 84 9.21 38.57 -20.96
N ALA A 85 9.49 39.67 -20.25
CA ALA A 85 10.64 39.77 -19.38
C ALA A 85 10.66 38.59 -18.37
N PRO A 86 11.83 38.04 -18.03
CA PRO A 86 11.93 36.98 -17.04
C PRO A 86 11.36 37.46 -15.70
N PRO A 87 10.61 36.60 -14.98
CA PRO A 87 10.09 36.96 -13.68
C PRO A 87 11.24 37.31 -12.72
N PRO A 88 11.03 38.23 -11.77
CA PRO A 88 12.04 38.56 -10.77
C PRO A 88 12.46 37.31 -9.99
N PRO A 89 13.72 37.21 -9.56
CA PRO A 89 14.18 36.09 -8.76
C PRO A 89 13.34 35.99 -7.49
N VAL A 90 12.69 34.84 -7.32
CA VAL A 90 11.93 34.51 -6.11
C VAL A 90 12.92 34.50 -4.95
N ALA A 91 12.61 35.27 -3.89
CA ALA A 91 13.40 35.28 -2.66
C ALA A 91 13.56 33.83 -2.14
N PRO A 92 14.73 33.46 -1.60
CA PRO A 92 14.92 32.13 -1.05
C PRO A 92 13.88 31.86 0.04
N PRO A 93 13.29 30.65 0.07
CA PRO A 93 12.34 30.30 1.12
C PRO A 93 13.02 30.44 2.50
N PRO A 94 12.27 30.84 3.55
CA PRO A 94 12.83 30.91 4.89
C PRO A 94 13.41 29.55 5.28
N VAL A 95 14.61 29.57 5.85
CA VAL A 95 15.26 28.36 6.39
C VAL A 95 14.33 27.77 7.44
N VAL A 96 13.73 26.62 7.12
CA VAL A 96 12.93 25.85 8.06
C VAL A 96 13.88 25.35 9.13
N THR A 97 13.85 25.98 10.31
CA THR A 97 14.54 25.46 11.48
C THR A 97 14.06 24.02 11.71
N PRO A 98 14.95 23.02 11.80
CA PRO A 98 14.52 21.65 12.03
C PRO A 98 13.82 21.59 13.39
N VAL A 99 12.51 21.33 13.36
CA VAL A 99 11.75 21.02 14.57
C VAL A 99 12.39 19.76 15.15
N ARG A 100 12.99 19.87 16.34
CA ARG A 100 13.50 18.70 17.03
C ARG A 100 12.34 17.73 17.23
N PRO A 101 12.49 16.45 16.85
CA PRO A 101 11.44 15.47 17.10
C PRO A 101 11.13 15.48 18.60
N LYS A 102 9.86 15.68 18.94
CA LYS A 102 9.38 15.51 20.31
C LYS A 102 9.45 14.01 20.60
N PHE A 103 10.49 13.58 21.27
CA PHE A 103 10.58 12.21 21.77
C PHE A 103 9.63 12.07 22.96
N ILE A 104 8.96 10.92 23.03
CA ILE A 104 8.20 10.53 24.21
C ILE A 104 9.22 9.95 25.19
N GLU A 105 9.45 10.64 26.30
CA GLU A 105 10.25 10.10 27.40
C GLU A 105 9.42 9.03 28.11
N MET A 106 9.92 7.80 28.15
CA MET A 106 9.29 6.68 28.85
C MET A 106 10.30 6.03 29.78
N SER A 107 9.83 5.60 30.94
CA SER A 107 10.62 4.84 31.90
C SER A 107 10.90 3.42 31.38
N ARG A 108 11.94 2.78 31.93
CA ARG A 108 12.30 1.40 31.55
C ARG A 108 11.16 0.41 31.80
N ASP A 109 10.35 0.65 32.83
CA ASP A 109 9.23 -0.19 33.19
C ASP A 109 8.05 -0.01 32.21
N GLU A 110 7.80 1.23 31.76
CA GLU A 110 6.81 1.50 30.70
C GLU A 110 7.23 0.91 29.35
N PHE A 111 8.52 0.95 29.02
CA PHE A 111 9.05 0.29 27.83
C PHE A 111 8.87 -1.24 27.92
N ALA A 112 9.15 -1.83 29.08
CA ALA A 112 8.97 -3.26 29.32
C ALA A 112 7.49 -3.69 29.32
N ALA A 113 6.58 -2.81 29.76
CA ALA A 113 5.14 -3.04 29.70
C ALA A 113 4.57 -2.98 28.28
N SER A 114 5.26 -2.29 27.36
CA SER A 114 4.86 -2.18 25.95
C SER A 114 5.39 -3.33 25.07
N ASP A 115 6.08 -4.31 25.66
CA ASP A 115 6.67 -5.45 24.96
C ASP A 115 5.59 -6.47 24.53
N ILE A 116 5.13 -6.34 23.28
CA ILE A 116 4.13 -7.20 22.64
C ILE A 116 4.58 -8.68 22.58
N GLY A 117 5.88 -8.97 22.69
CA GLY A 117 6.39 -10.35 22.64
C GLY A 117 5.96 -11.21 23.84
N LYS A 118 5.48 -10.59 24.93
CA LYS A 118 4.99 -11.28 26.14
C LYS A 118 3.49 -11.46 26.17
N ILE A 119 2.76 -10.95 25.17
CA ILE A 119 1.32 -11.10 25.08
C ILE A 119 1.03 -12.53 24.61
N PRO A 120 0.30 -13.34 25.38
CA PRO A 120 -0.09 -14.67 24.94
C PRO A 120 -1.04 -14.55 23.74
N SER A 121 -0.66 -15.14 22.60
CA SER A 121 -1.51 -15.20 21.42
C SER A 121 -2.64 -16.21 21.64
N HIS A 122 -3.74 -15.79 22.24
CA HIS A 122 -4.95 -16.60 22.27
C HIS A 122 -5.72 -16.40 20.96
N GLN A 123 -5.59 -17.38 20.06
CA GLN A 123 -6.54 -17.58 18.97
C GLN A 123 -7.69 -18.40 19.58
N GLY A 124 -8.75 -17.74 20.04
CA GLY A 124 -9.83 -18.40 20.77
C GLY A 124 -11.19 -17.81 20.43
N GLU A 125 -12.06 -18.66 19.87
CA GLU A 125 -13.52 -18.53 19.87
C GLU A 125 -14.02 -18.04 21.23
N GLY A 126 -14.96 -17.10 21.21
CA GLY A 126 -15.35 -16.33 22.39
C GLY A 126 -16.02 -17.14 23.50
N ASP A 127 -15.67 -16.79 24.73
CA ASP A 127 -16.60 -16.75 25.86
C ASP A 127 -16.23 -15.57 26.76
N SER A 128 -17.23 -14.71 27.00
CA SER A 128 -17.08 -13.46 27.73
C SER A 128 -17.27 -13.69 29.22
N GLU A 129 -16.20 -13.97 29.96
CA GLU A 129 -16.15 -13.71 31.40
C GLU A 129 -14.74 -13.29 31.85
N GLY A 130 -14.62 -12.01 32.23
CA GLY A 130 -13.73 -11.59 33.32
C GLY A 130 -12.28 -11.19 33.01
N LYS A 131 -12.02 -9.88 33.02
CA LYS A 131 -10.74 -9.22 33.37
C LYS A 131 -9.49 -9.64 32.57
N GLY A 132 -9.46 -9.27 31.29
CA GLY A 132 -8.23 -9.11 30.51
C GLY A 132 -8.09 -7.67 30.04
N LYS A 133 -7.27 -6.87 30.72
CA LYS A 133 -6.84 -5.58 30.19
C LYS A 133 -5.79 -5.85 29.11
N ASP A 134 -6.03 -5.31 27.92
CA ASP A 134 -4.99 -4.88 26.96
C ASP A 134 -4.49 -5.90 25.92
N SER A 135 -5.41 -6.63 25.30
CA SER A 135 -5.32 -6.93 23.86
C SER A 135 -6.61 -6.50 23.19
N VAL A 136 -6.91 -5.20 23.35
CA VAL A 136 -8.01 -4.57 22.63
C VAL A 136 -7.52 -4.52 21.19
N ALA A 137 -8.06 -5.40 20.33
CA ALA A 137 -8.09 -5.12 18.90
C ALA A 137 -8.45 -3.63 18.76
N ALA A 138 -7.79 -2.88 17.87
CA ALA A 138 -7.97 -1.43 17.75
C ALA A 138 -9.46 -1.00 17.72
N TYR A 139 -10.33 -1.96 17.39
CA TYR A 139 -11.75 -1.96 17.63
C TYR A 139 -12.17 -3.23 18.39
N GLY A 140 -12.94 -3.09 19.47
CA GLY A 140 -13.52 -4.22 20.20
C GLY A 140 -14.49 -5.05 19.34
N PRO A 141 -14.94 -6.23 19.79
CA PRO A 141 -15.95 -7.01 19.09
C PRO A 141 -17.24 -6.18 18.94
N GLY A 142 -17.52 -5.71 17.73
CA GLY A 142 -18.65 -4.82 17.46
C GLY A 142 -18.36 -3.32 17.57
N GLU A 143 -17.12 -2.91 17.86
CA GLU A 143 -16.66 -1.55 17.65
C GLU A 143 -16.14 -1.41 16.22
N GLY A 144 -16.37 -0.24 15.62
CA GLY A 144 -15.93 0.15 14.30
C GLY A 144 -15.01 1.37 14.36
N PRO A 145 -14.42 1.76 13.21
CA PRO A 145 -13.52 2.89 13.11
C PRO A 145 -14.00 4.15 13.86
N GLY A 146 -13.21 4.63 14.82
CA GLY A 146 -13.54 5.80 15.65
C GLY A 146 -14.48 5.56 16.84
N GLY A 147 -14.71 4.31 17.26
CA GLY A 147 -15.58 3.99 18.40
C GLY A 147 -17.08 3.96 18.04
N ALA A 148 -17.40 3.92 16.75
CA ALA A 148 -18.77 3.74 16.28
C ALA A 148 -19.18 2.27 16.40
N THR A 149 -20.43 1.95 16.73
CA THR A 149 -20.90 0.55 16.72
C THR A 149 -20.89 -0.01 15.29
N LEU A 150 -20.30 -1.19 15.12
CA LEU A 150 -20.27 -1.93 13.87
C LEU A 150 -21.48 -2.86 13.80
N TYR A 151 -22.13 -2.87 12.64
CA TYR A 151 -23.23 -3.78 12.34
C TYR A 151 -22.86 -4.66 11.17
N ASN A 152 -23.37 -5.89 11.16
CA ASN A 152 -23.22 -6.77 10.01
C ASN A 152 -23.90 -6.15 8.78
N ALA A 153 -23.19 -6.16 7.66
CA ALA A 153 -23.71 -5.63 6.42
C ALA A 153 -24.82 -6.54 5.87
N GLU A 154 -25.95 -5.95 5.52
CA GLU A 154 -27.00 -6.63 4.75
C GLU A 154 -26.94 -6.17 3.29
N TRP A 155 -26.83 -7.10 2.35
CA TRP A 155 -26.76 -6.76 0.93
C TRP A 155 -28.09 -6.16 0.44
N TYR A 156 -28.03 -4.97 -0.14
CA TYR A 156 -29.07 -4.50 -1.04
C TYR A 156 -28.92 -5.19 -2.41
N ARG A 157 -27.69 -5.25 -2.89
CA ARG A 157 -27.27 -6.07 -4.02
C ARG A 157 -25.86 -6.58 -3.74
N GLU A 158 -25.71 -7.89 -3.78
CA GLU A 158 -24.40 -8.52 -3.69
C GLU A 158 -23.61 -8.29 -4.99
N PRO A 159 -22.34 -7.87 -4.91
CA PRO A 159 -21.48 -7.74 -6.08
C PRO A 159 -21.26 -9.10 -6.74
N THR A 160 -21.23 -9.12 -8.07
CA THR A 160 -20.98 -10.36 -8.81
C THR A 160 -19.50 -10.74 -8.74
N HIS A 161 -19.22 -12.03 -8.94
CA HIS A 161 -17.85 -12.53 -9.01
C HIS A 161 -17.03 -11.81 -10.09
N ALA A 162 -17.63 -11.48 -11.23
CA ALA A 162 -16.95 -10.75 -12.30
C ALA A 162 -16.59 -9.30 -11.91
N GLU A 163 -17.45 -8.63 -11.14
CA GLU A 163 -17.19 -7.29 -10.62
C GLU A 163 -16.01 -7.31 -9.61
N LEU A 164 -15.95 -8.34 -8.76
CA LEU A 164 -14.89 -8.51 -7.77
C LEU A 164 -13.57 -9.06 -8.32
N ALA A 165 -13.61 -9.89 -9.37
CA ALA A 165 -12.45 -10.66 -9.86
C ALA A 165 -11.23 -9.80 -10.19
N THR A 166 -11.44 -8.56 -10.65
CA THR A 166 -10.36 -7.63 -10.99
C THR A 166 -9.61 -7.07 -9.78
N TYR A 167 -10.21 -7.11 -8.59
CA TYR A 167 -9.61 -6.63 -7.35
C TYR A 167 -8.95 -7.75 -6.54
N LEU A 168 -9.44 -8.98 -6.69
CA LEU A 168 -9.00 -10.12 -5.89
C LEU A 168 -7.54 -10.52 -6.25
N PRO A 169 -6.73 -10.90 -5.24
CA PRO A 169 -5.37 -11.36 -5.47
C PRO A 169 -5.35 -12.68 -6.26
N ALA A 170 -4.47 -12.77 -7.26
CA ALA A 170 -4.30 -13.98 -8.05
C ALA A 170 -3.69 -15.12 -7.21
N GLY A 171 -4.14 -16.35 -7.45
CA GLY A 171 -3.58 -17.56 -6.82
C GLY A 171 -4.10 -17.87 -5.42
N LEU A 172 -5.05 -17.09 -4.90
CA LEU A 172 -5.72 -17.40 -3.64
C LEU A 172 -6.76 -18.50 -3.83
N GLN A 173 -6.65 -19.61 -3.10
CA GLN A 173 -7.56 -20.75 -3.21
C GLN A 173 -8.85 -20.53 -2.40
N SER A 174 -8.70 -20.02 -1.18
CA SER A 174 -9.80 -19.74 -0.26
C SER A 174 -9.35 -18.71 0.77
N GLY A 175 -10.32 -18.06 1.41
CA GLY A 175 -10.05 -17.07 2.43
C GLY A 175 -11.22 -16.13 2.63
N TRP A 176 -11.07 -15.22 3.58
CA TRP A 176 -12.02 -14.15 3.84
C TRP A 176 -11.30 -12.84 4.13
N GLY A 177 -11.97 -11.73 3.83
CA GLY A 177 -11.55 -10.40 4.20
C GLY A 177 -12.72 -9.69 4.89
N LEU A 178 -12.42 -8.92 5.94
CA LEU A 178 -13.38 -8.12 6.67
C LEU A 178 -13.02 -6.65 6.53
N ILE A 179 -14.01 -5.86 6.10
CA ILE A 179 -13.91 -4.41 6.03
C ILE A 179 -15.07 -3.77 6.79
N ALA A 180 -14.79 -2.65 7.47
CA ALA A 180 -15.79 -1.77 8.05
C ALA A 180 -16.01 -0.59 7.12
N CYS A 181 -17.25 -0.33 6.71
CA CYS A 181 -17.59 0.81 5.87
C CYS A 181 -18.71 1.64 6.48
N LYS A 182 -18.78 2.91 6.10
CA LYS A 182 -19.91 3.79 6.40
C LYS A 182 -20.89 3.75 5.23
N THR A 183 -22.14 3.41 5.48
CA THR A 183 -23.20 3.46 4.47
C THR A 183 -23.61 4.92 4.18
N ILE A 184 -23.82 5.24 2.91
CA ILE A 184 -24.28 6.54 2.42
C ILE A 184 -25.58 6.39 1.62
N GLU A 185 -26.02 7.48 0.98
CA GLU A 185 -27.20 7.50 0.12
C GLU A 185 -27.14 6.44 -1.00
N ASP A 186 -28.31 6.07 -1.51
CA ASP A 186 -28.48 5.06 -2.57
C ASP A 186 -27.83 3.70 -2.28
N TYR A 187 -27.73 3.32 -1.00
CA TYR A 187 -27.15 2.07 -0.52
C TYR A 187 -25.64 1.93 -0.77
N HIS A 188 -24.93 3.00 -1.17
CA HIS A 188 -23.49 2.91 -1.38
C HIS A 188 -22.72 2.93 -0.06
N VAL A 189 -21.43 2.65 -0.12
CA VAL A 189 -20.54 2.68 1.04
C VAL A 189 -19.32 3.56 0.79
N GLU A 190 -18.86 4.26 1.83
CA GLU A 190 -17.67 5.11 1.81
C GLU A 190 -16.79 4.86 3.04
N ASN A 191 -15.62 5.50 3.08
CA ASN A 191 -14.72 5.52 4.25
C ASN A 191 -14.37 4.13 4.80
N CYS A 192 -14.23 3.15 3.90
CA CYS A 192 -13.96 1.77 4.27
C CYS A 192 -12.56 1.57 4.88
N ARG A 193 -12.49 0.73 5.92
CA ARG A 193 -11.26 0.34 6.65
C ARG A 193 -11.16 -1.18 6.73
N SER A 194 -9.96 -1.71 6.62
CA SER A 194 -9.69 -3.14 6.78
C SER A 194 -9.67 -3.53 8.26
N LEU A 195 -10.38 -4.59 8.62
CA LEU A 195 -10.43 -5.12 9.99
C LEU A 195 -9.58 -6.37 10.17
N GLY A 196 -9.60 -7.28 9.19
CA GLY A 196 -8.86 -8.53 9.26
C GLY A 196 -9.03 -9.37 8.01
N GLU A 197 -8.14 -10.32 7.80
CA GLU A 197 -8.21 -11.24 6.67
C GLU A 197 -7.59 -12.58 7.03
N SER A 198 -8.04 -13.64 6.36
CA SER A 198 -7.46 -14.96 6.43
C SER A 198 -7.26 -15.53 5.03
N PRO A 199 -6.06 -16.02 4.67
CA PRO A 199 -4.83 -15.98 5.47
C PRO A 199 -4.33 -14.54 5.74
N PRO A 200 -3.64 -14.27 6.86
CA PRO A 200 -3.03 -12.97 7.11
C PRO A 200 -2.04 -12.61 6.00
N GLY A 201 -2.15 -11.39 5.45
CA GLY A 201 -1.30 -10.94 4.34
C GLY A 201 -1.76 -11.41 2.95
N SER A 202 -2.91 -12.07 2.85
CA SER A 202 -3.53 -12.44 1.56
C SER A 202 -3.90 -11.21 0.72
N GLY A 203 -4.11 -10.04 1.34
CA GLY A 203 -4.54 -8.83 0.65
C GLY A 203 -6.03 -8.82 0.28
N LEU A 204 -6.83 -9.75 0.79
CA LEU A 204 -8.28 -9.81 0.60
C LEU A 204 -8.99 -8.55 1.13
N SER A 205 -8.65 -8.09 2.33
CA SER A 205 -9.26 -6.89 2.89
C SER A 205 -8.90 -5.63 2.13
N ARG A 206 -7.70 -5.60 1.53
CA ARG A 206 -7.30 -4.53 0.62
C ARG A 206 -8.09 -4.58 -0.67
N ALA A 207 -8.25 -5.77 -1.27
CA ALA A 207 -9.05 -5.98 -2.47
C ALA A 207 -10.50 -5.52 -2.27
N LEU A 208 -11.15 -5.95 -1.19
CA LEU A 208 -12.52 -5.56 -0.86
C LEU A 208 -12.66 -4.04 -0.68
N ARG A 209 -11.70 -3.40 -0.01
CA ARG A 209 -11.72 -1.94 0.15
C ARG A 209 -11.61 -1.19 -1.19
N LEU A 210 -10.85 -1.72 -2.15
CA LEU A 210 -10.74 -1.14 -3.50
C LEU A 210 -12.01 -1.36 -4.32
N ALA A 211 -12.69 -2.50 -4.14
CA ALA A 211 -13.95 -2.81 -4.78
C ALA A 211 -15.16 -2.13 -4.11
N ALA A 212 -14.99 -1.52 -2.94
CA ALA A 212 -16.09 -1.08 -2.09
C ALA A 212 -17.03 -0.07 -2.74
N TRP A 213 -16.57 0.72 -3.72
CA TRP A 213 -17.42 1.66 -4.46
C TRP A 213 -18.55 0.97 -5.25
N GLN A 214 -18.43 -0.34 -5.52
CA GLN A 214 -19.44 -1.14 -6.21
C GLN A 214 -20.48 -1.74 -5.24
N PHE A 215 -20.21 -1.71 -3.94
CA PHE A 215 -21.02 -2.42 -2.95
C PHE A 215 -22.30 -1.65 -2.67
N ARG A 216 -23.42 -2.38 -2.66
CA ARG A 216 -24.72 -1.85 -2.28
C ARG A 216 -25.25 -2.55 -1.04
N VAL A 217 -25.21 -1.86 0.09
CA VAL A 217 -25.50 -2.37 1.44
C VAL A 217 -26.64 -1.56 2.06
N ARG A 218 -27.57 -2.26 2.71
CA ARG A 218 -28.66 -1.62 3.47
C ARG A 218 -28.08 -0.94 4.72
N PRO A 219 -28.44 0.32 4.99
CA PRO A 219 -28.06 0.99 6.22
C PRO A 219 -28.48 0.17 7.45
N PRO A 220 -27.67 0.15 8.51
CA PRO A 220 -28.02 -0.56 9.74
C PRO A 220 -29.28 0.08 10.35
N ARG A 221 -30.26 -0.76 10.69
CA ARG A 221 -31.50 -0.28 11.32
C ARG A 221 -31.33 -0.22 12.83
N ILE A 222 -31.59 0.95 13.40
CA ILE A 222 -31.54 1.15 14.85
C ILE A 222 -32.98 1.22 15.34
N GLY A 223 -33.43 0.20 16.09
CA GLY A 223 -34.80 0.16 16.62
C GLY A 223 -35.89 -0.04 15.55
N GLY A 224 -35.57 -0.74 14.46
CA GLY A 224 -36.54 -1.08 13.40
C GLY A 224 -36.77 0.03 12.36
N LYS A 225 -36.03 1.14 12.44
CA LYS A 225 -36.00 2.21 11.44
C LYS A 225 -34.62 2.35 10.83
#